data_AF-A0A3T0KT39-F1
#
_entry.id   AF-A0A3T0KT39-F1
#
_cell.length_a   1.000
_cell.length_b   1.000
_cell.length_c   1.000
_cell.angle_alpha   90.00
_cell.angle_beta   90.00
_cell.angle_gamma   90.00
#
_symmetry.space_group_name_H-M   'P 1'
#
loop_
_entity.id
_entity.type
_entity.pdbx_description
1 polymer ?
#
loop_
_entity_poly.entity_id
_entity_poly.type
_entity_poly.pdbx_seq_one_letter_code
_entity_poly.pdbx_strand_id
1 'polypeptide(L)' 'MNFKKGDIIGYCNEFFEVDTNYGSSGSVWEVNDKFERTGVFINNFHWSAYGEDCKLIKSN' A
#
# COMPACT_ATOMS: atom_id res chain seq x y z
N MET A 1 9.20 -6.69 1.87
CA MET A 1 9.38 -5.55 0.93
C MET A 1 9.69 -4.31 1.73
N ASN A 2 10.49 -3.39 1.21
CA ASN A 2 10.99 -2.26 2.01
C ASN A 2 10.28 -0.94 1.67
N PHE A 3 8.95 -0.96 1.67
CA PHE A 3 8.13 0.25 1.48
C PHE A 3 8.25 1.19 2.68
N LYS A 4 8.20 2.49 2.41
CA LYS A 4 8.30 3.55 3.41
C LYS A 4 6.95 4.24 3.57
N LYS A 5 6.76 4.88 4.72
CA LYS A 5 5.59 5.73 4.95
C LYS A 5 5.47 6.80 3.84
N GLY A 6 4.30 6.90 3.24
CA GLY A 6 3.98 7.81 2.13
C GLY A 6 4.15 7.20 0.74
N ASP A 7 4.78 6.02 0.60
CA ASP A 7 4.86 5.34 -0.68
C ASP A 7 3.47 4.95 -1.19
N ILE A 8 3.23 5.10 -2.49
CA ILE A 8 2.06 4.56 -3.16
C ILE A 8 2.41 3.19 -3.73
N ILE A 9 1.68 2.18 -3.30
CA ILE A 9 1.78 0.81 -3.78
C ILE A 9 0.51 0.41 -4.52
N GLY A 10 0.66 -0.47 -5.50
CA GLY A 10 -0.44 -1.03 -6.28
C GLY A 10 -0.60 -2.52 -6.03
N TYR A 11 -1.84 -2.96 -5.87
CA TYR A 11 -2.22 -4.37 -5.69
C TYR A 11 -3.57 -4.63 -6.35
N CYS A 12 -3.69 -5.65 -7.19
CA CYS A 12 -4.93 -6.03 -7.91
C CYS A 12 -5.70 -4.86 -8.59
N ASN A 13 -5.00 -3.88 -9.16
CA ASN A 13 -5.54 -2.63 -9.76
C ASN A 13 -6.07 -1.57 -8.78
N GLU A 14 -5.83 -1.74 -7.49
CA GLU A 14 -6.11 -0.74 -6.47
C GLU A 14 -4.80 -0.09 -6.01
N PHE A 15 -4.91 1.12 -5.46
CA PHE A 15 -3.78 1.90 -4.97
C PHE A 15 -3.89 2.16 -3.48
N PHE A 16 -2.75 2.11 -2.81
CA PHE A 16 -2.66 2.30 -1.37
C PHE A 16 -1.46 3.15 -1.01
N GLU A 17 -1.63 4.09 -0.08
CA GLU A 17 -0.54 4.83 0.54
C GLU A 17 -0.07 4.12 1.81
N VAL A 18 1.21 3.83 1.92
CA VAL A 18 1.81 3.15 3.08
C VAL A 18 1.82 4.09 4.28
N ASP A 19 1.26 3.66 5.40
CA ASP A 19 1.31 4.40 6.65
C ASP A 19 2.41 3.89 7.60
N THR A 20 2.52 2.57 7.74
CA THR A 20 3.53 1.90 8.56
C THR A 20 3.94 0.56 7.92
N ASN A 21 5.22 0.20 7.98
CA ASN A 21 5.72 -1.08 7.51
C ASN A 21 6.22 -1.94 8.68
N TYR A 22 5.73 -3.17 8.76
CA TYR A 22 6.06 -4.19 9.77
C TYR A 22 6.93 -5.33 9.20
N GLY A 23 7.52 -5.16 8.01
CA GLY A 23 8.41 -6.09 7.32
C GLY A 23 7.75 -6.79 6.12
N SER A 24 6.89 -7.78 6.38
CA SER A 24 6.12 -8.51 5.35
C SER A 24 4.67 -8.05 5.22
N SER A 25 4.22 -7.17 6.11
CA SER A 25 2.92 -6.51 6.10
C SER A 25 3.05 -5.08 6.62
N GLY A 26 1.97 -4.32 6.60
CA GLY A 26 1.92 -2.98 7.14
C GLY A 26 0.50 -2.45 7.30
N SER A 27 0.40 -1.16 7.57
CA SER A 27 -0.84 -0.42 7.47
C SER A 27 -0.82 0.50 6.26
N VAL A 28 -1.97 0.67 5.63
CA VAL A 28 -2.13 1.50 4.44
C VAL A 28 -3.42 2.32 4.49
N TRP A 29 -3.44 3.42 3.75
CA TRP A 29 -4.66 4.13 3.37
C TRP A 29 -5.01 3.78 1.94
N GLU A 30 -6.27 3.46 1.65
CA GLU A 30 -6.73 3.39 0.27
C GLU A 30 -6.69 4.78 -0.37
N VAL A 31 -6.24 4.85 -1.62
CA VAL A 31 -6.21 6.08 -2.40
C VAL A 31 -6.90 5.89 -3.74
N ASN A 32 -7.47 6.97 -4.28
CA ASN A 32 -8.09 6.97 -5.60
C ASN A 32 -7.04 7.00 -6.73
N ASP A 33 -7.48 7.02 -8.00
CA ASP A 33 -6.60 7.10 -9.18
C ASP A 33 -5.75 8.39 -9.26
N LYS A 34 -6.06 9.39 -8.43
CA LYS A 34 -5.28 10.63 -8.28
C LYS A 34 -4.34 10.59 -7.06
N PHE A 35 -4.25 9.44 -6.40
CA PHE A 35 -3.48 9.20 -5.17
C PHE A 35 -3.94 10.06 -3.98
N GLU A 36 -5.23 10.38 -3.92
CA GLU A 36 -5.84 11.05 -2.76
C GLU A 36 -6.53 10.01 -1.87
N ARG A 37 -6.35 10.11 -0.55
CA ARG A 37 -6.92 9.18 0.42
C ARG A 37 -8.45 9.16 0.35
N THR A 38 -9.04 7.97 0.26
CA THR A 38 -10.50 7.77 0.28
C THR A 38 -11.08 7.82 1.69
N GLY A 39 -10.23 7.72 2.71
CA GLY A 39 -10.60 7.65 4.13
C GLY A 39 -10.67 6.24 4.69
N VAL A 40 -10.46 5.21 3.86
CA VAL A 40 -10.37 3.81 4.30
C VAL A 40 -8.95 3.51 4.79
N PHE A 41 -8.84 3.11 6.05
CA PHE A 41 -7.59 2.66 6.65
C PHE A 41 -7.60 1.15 6.82
N ILE A 42 -6.56 0.48 6.35
CA ILE A 42 -6.41 -0.96 6.41
C ILE A 42 -5.18 -1.29 7.24
N ASN A 43 -5.38 -2.06 8.29
CA ASN A 43 -4.30 -2.59 9.11
C ASN A 43 -3.99 -4.04 8.73
N ASN A 44 -2.76 -4.49 8.97
CA ASN A 44 -2.25 -5.82 8.59
C ASN A 44 -2.38 -6.13 7.09
N PHE A 45 -2.20 -5.12 6.24
CA PHE A 45 -2.14 -5.28 4.79
C PHE A 45 -0.86 -6.04 4.42
N HIS A 46 -1.00 -7.18 3.76
CA HIS A 46 0.14 -8.01 3.37
C HIS A 46 0.75 -7.50 2.06
N TRP A 47 2.08 -7.38 2.03
CA TRP A 47 2.79 -6.94 0.81
C TRP A 47 2.75 -7.98 -0.30
N SER A 48 2.46 -9.23 0.04
CA SER A 48 2.20 -10.31 -0.89
C SER A 48 1.07 -11.19 -0.39
N ALA A 49 0.11 -11.47 -1.26
CA ALA A 49 -1.04 -12.33 -0.95
C ALA A 49 -1.47 -13.08 -2.21
N TYR A 50 -1.91 -14.33 -2.05
CA TYR A 50 -2.39 -15.17 -3.16
C TYR A 50 -1.42 -15.32 -4.36
N GLY A 51 -0.11 -15.17 -4.12
CA GLY A 51 0.92 -15.25 -5.17
C GLY A 51 1.12 -13.95 -5.95
N GLU A 52 0.41 -12.87 -5.61
CA GLU A 52 0.66 -11.54 -6.15
C GLU A 52 1.44 -10.66 -5.15
N ASP A 53 2.37 -9.91 -5.70
CA ASP A 53 3.26 -9.01 -4.99
C ASP A 53 2.82 -7.56 -5.21
N CYS A 54 2.79 -6.76 -4.14
CA CYS A 54 2.60 -5.32 -4.23
C CYS A 54 3.74 -4.68 -5.03
N LYS A 55 3.40 -3.70 -5.87
CA LYS A 55 4.37 -2.97 -6.68
C LYS A 55 4.45 -1.52 -6.22
N LEU A 56 5.66 -0.99 -6.10
CA LEU A 56 5.85 0.45 -5.87
C LEU A 56 5.41 1.22 -7.12
N ILE A 57 4.44 2.10 -6.96
CA ILE A 57 3.93 2.98 -8.03
C ILE A 57 4.60 4.35 -7.94
N LYS A 58 4.72 4.88 -6.73
CA LYS A 58 5.36 6.17 -6.47
C LYS A 58 6.05 6.15 -5.11
N SER A 59 7.31 6.56 -5.07
CA SER A 59 8.01 6.83 -3.82
C SER A 59 7.72 8.26 -3.38
N ASN A 60 7.57 8.46 -2.08
CA ASN A 60 7.61 9.79 -1.46
C ASN A 60 9.04 10.17 -1.06
#